data_AF-A0A0U5FPQ4-F1
#
_entry.id   AF-A0A0U5FPQ4-F1
#
_cell.length_a   1.000
_cell.length_b   1.000
_cell.length_c   1.000
_cell.angle_alpha   90.00
_cell.angle_beta   90.00
_cell.angle_gamma   90.00
#
_symmetry.space_group_name_H-M   'P 1'
#
loop_
_entity.id
_entity.type
_entity.pdbx_description
1 polymer ?
#
loop_
_entity_poly.entity_id
_entity_poly.type
_entity_poly.pdbx_seq_one_letter_code
_entity_poly.pdbx_strand_id
1 'polypeptide(L)'
;MREAESSLRKLSRHLQALNTQHDEAVSAHDASKHAAAMVELDTKKFRIAKAASELEIESERLEGELDMLKERLADLEAQGVEGDEQTRREREADDAILLRLKIYRALGIDIEADEAGNFTKAVIRNSRKGDVHVVNLDPKFSRFFYSNYFWSTLQG
;
A
#
# COMPACT_ATOMS: atom_id res chain seq x y z
N MET A 1 4.24 -61.11 -75.83
CA MET A 1 4.53 -59.82 -76.49
C MET A 1 3.33 -58.86 -76.49
N ARG A 2 2.13 -59.25 -76.97
CA ARG A 2 0.94 -58.37 -76.98
C ARG A 2 0.49 -57.83 -75.60
N GLU A 3 0.55 -58.64 -74.55
CA GLU A 3 0.19 -58.19 -73.19
C GLU A 3 1.14 -57.10 -72.69
N ALA A 4 2.44 -57.26 -72.93
CA ALA A 4 3.47 -56.28 -72.60
C ALA A 4 3.25 -54.96 -73.35
N GLU A 5 2.93 -55.00 -74.65
CA GLU A 5 2.57 -53.77 -75.39
C GLU A 5 1.29 -53.11 -74.85
N SER A 6 0.31 -53.91 -74.44
CA SER A 6 -0.95 -53.40 -73.88
C SER A 6 -0.75 -52.71 -72.52
N SER A 7 0.11 -53.27 -71.66
CA SER A 7 0.45 -52.69 -70.37
C SER A 7 1.32 -51.44 -70.53
N LEU A 8 2.26 -51.46 -71.48
CA LEU A 8 3.08 -50.28 -71.82
C LEU A 8 2.23 -49.12 -72.35
N ARG A 9 1.22 -49.41 -73.20
CA ARG A 9 0.24 -48.41 -73.66
C ARG A 9 -0.67 -47.89 -72.54
N LYS A 10 -0.97 -48.70 -71.53
CA LYS A 10 -1.75 -48.24 -70.35
C LYS A 10 -0.90 -47.34 -69.47
N LEU A 11 0.32 -47.76 -69.15
CA LEU A 11 1.28 -46.98 -68.37
C LEU A 11 1.61 -45.64 -69.04
N SER A 12 1.84 -45.64 -70.36
CA SER A 12 2.11 -44.41 -71.13
C SER A 12 0.95 -43.41 -71.05
N ARG A 13 -0.30 -43.88 -71.16
CA ARG A 13 -1.48 -43.03 -70.98
C ARG A 13 -1.63 -42.51 -69.55
N HIS A 14 -1.30 -43.34 -68.57
CA HIS A 14 -1.36 -42.95 -67.16
C HIS A 14 -0.31 -41.91 -66.83
N LEU A 15 0.91 -42.07 -67.36
CA LEU A 15 2.01 -41.11 -67.19
C LEU A 15 1.67 -39.77 -67.85
N GLN A 16 1.08 -39.78 -69.05
CA GLN A 16 0.58 -38.57 -69.69
C GLN A 16 -0.49 -37.86 -68.84
N ALA A 17 -1.48 -38.60 -68.32
CA ALA A 17 -2.52 -38.03 -67.45
C ALA A 17 -1.94 -37.43 -66.16
N LEU A 18 -0.95 -38.10 -65.56
CA LEU A 18 -0.28 -37.62 -64.35
C LEU A 18 0.54 -36.35 -64.62
N ASN A 19 1.26 -36.31 -65.74
CA ASN A 19 2.01 -35.12 -66.15
C ASN A 19 1.08 -33.94 -66.41
N THR A 20 -0.04 -34.13 -67.12
CA THR A 20 -1.00 -33.05 -67.33
C THR A 20 -1.59 -32.53 -66.02
N GLN A 21 -1.92 -33.43 -65.08
CA GLN A 21 -2.37 -33.01 -63.74
C GLN A 21 -1.29 -32.27 -62.97
N HIS A 22 -0.03 -32.70 -63.07
CA HIS A 22 1.08 -32.03 -62.44
C HIS A 22 1.27 -30.61 -63.01
N ASP A 23 1.28 -30.46 -64.33
CA ASP A 23 1.44 -29.17 -65.01
C ASP A 23 0.28 -28.21 -64.72
N GLU A 24 -0.96 -28.74 -64.66
CA GLU A 24 -2.15 -27.98 -64.22
C GLU A 24 -2.02 -27.52 -62.77
N ALA A 25 -1.59 -28.40 -61.86
CA ALA A 25 -1.41 -28.06 -60.45
C ALA A 25 -0.28 -27.03 -60.24
N VAL A 26 0.83 -27.16 -60.97
CA VAL A 26 1.95 -26.20 -60.93
C VAL A 26 1.53 -24.86 -61.51
N SER A 27 0.76 -24.84 -62.59
CA SER A 27 0.25 -23.60 -63.20
C SER A 27 -0.82 -22.92 -62.34
N ALA A 28 -1.65 -23.70 -61.63
CA ALA A 28 -2.64 -23.18 -60.69
C ALA A 28 -2.00 -22.64 -59.39
N HIS A 29 -0.80 -23.11 -59.04
CA HIS A 29 -0.08 -22.66 -57.85
C HIS A 29 0.62 -21.31 -58.10
N ASP A 30 -0.01 -20.23 -57.65
CA ASP A 30 0.58 -18.90 -57.64
C ASP A 30 1.54 -18.73 -56.46
N ALA A 31 2.81 -19.10 -56.67
CA ALA A 31 3.86 -18.98 -55.67
C ALA A 31 4.07 -17.53 -55.18
N SER A 32 3.77 -16.53 -56.03
CA SER A 32 3.89 -15.11 -55.66
C SER A 32 2.81 -14.72 -54.65
N LYS A 33 1.55 -15.13 -54.88
CA LYS A 33 0.47 -14.92 -53.89
C LYS A 33 0.76 -15.62 -52.57
N HIS A 34 1.28 -16.83 -52.60
CA HIS A 34 1.66 -17.54 -51.37
C HIS A 34 2.77 -16.80 -50.61
N ALA A 35 3.83 -16.37 -51.31
CA ALA A 35 4.91 -15.60 -50.70
C ALA A 35 4.41 -14.27 -50.09
N ALA A 36 3.51 -13.56 -50.79
CA ALA A 36 2.90 -12.34 -50.27
C ALA A 36 2.09 -12.60 -49.00
N ALA A 37 1.31 -13.69 -48.95
CA ALA A 37 0.55 -14.08 -47.77
C ALA A 37 1.45 -14.44 -46.58
N MET A 38 2.59 -15.12 -46.82
CA MET A 38 3.56 -15.41 -45.75
C MET A 38 4.15 -14.13 -45.16
N VAL A 39 4.55 -13.17 -46.00
CA VAL A 39 5.09 -11.88 -45.53
C VAL A 39 4.04 -11.10 -44.72
N GLU A 40 2.79 -11.09 -45.19
CA GLU A 40 1.70 -10.46 -44.45
C GLU A 40 1.51 -11.09 -43.06
N LEU A 41 1.48 -12.43 -43.00
CA LEU A 41 1.36 -13.18 -41.74
C LEU A 41 2.55 -12.92 -40.82
N ASP A 42 3.76 -12.88 -41.33
CA ASP A 42 4.96 -12.58 -40.53
C ASP A 42 4.90 -11.17 -39.94
N THR A 43 4.42 -10.18 -40.71
CA THR A 43 4.24 -8.82 -40.18
C THR A 43 3.17 -8.78 -39.10
N LYS A 44 2.07 -9.53 -39.25
CA LYS A 44 1.02 -9.64 -38.22
C LYS A 44 1.54 -10.33 -36.97
N LYS A 45 2.26 -11.44 -37.13
CA LYS A 45 2.90 -12.19 -36.04
C LYS A 45 3.85 -11.28 -35.26
N PHE A 46 4.69 -10.51 -35.95
CA PHE A 46 5.62 -9.59 -35.29
C PHE A 46 4.88 -8.48 -34.53
N ARG A 47 3.83 -7.88 -35.11
CA ARG A 47 3.02 -6.87 -34.41
C ARG A 47 2.34 -7.42 -33.16
N ILE A 48 1.76 -8.62 -33.26
CA ILE A 48 1.09 -9.26 -32.12
C ILE A 48 2.11 -9.59 -31.03
N ALA A 49 3.26 -10.16 -31.39
CA ALA A 49 4.31 -10.48 -30.42
C ALA A 49 4.84 -9.22 -29.71
N LYS A 50 5.02 -8.13 -30.46
CA LYS A 50 5.42 -6.84 -29.86
C LYS A 50 4.36 -6.32 -28.89
N ALA A 51 3.09 -6.31 -29.29
CA ALA A 51 2.00 -5.84 -28.44
C ALA A 51 1.83 -6.72 -27.19
N ALA A 52 2.00 -8.04 -27.31
CA ALA A 52 2.00 -8.95 -26.17
C ALA A 52 3.13 -8.63 -25.19
N SER A 53 4.36 -8.43 -25.69
CA SER A 53 5.50 -8.06 -24.86
C SER A 53 5.32 -6.71 -24.16
N GLU A 54 4.75 -5.71 -24.85
CA GLU A 54 4.41 -4.42 -24.24
C GLU A 54 3.37 -4.56 -23.11
N LEU A 55 2.36 -5.40 -23.30
CA LEU A 55 1.33 -5.69 -22.29
C LEU A 55 1.88 -6.50 -21.11
N GLU A 56 2.80 -7.43 -21.35
CA GLU A 56 3.49 -8.19 -20.29
C GLU A 56 4.31 -7.26 -19.40
N ILE A 57 5.12 -6.37 -20.00
CA ILE A 57 5.91 -5.37 -19.25
C ILE A 57 5.00 -4.46 -18.41
N GLU A 58 3.89 -3.99 -18.97
CA GLU A 58 2.94 -3.15 -18.24
C GLU A 58 2.23 -3.93 -17.12
N SER A 59 1.93 -5.21 -17.34
CA SER A 59 1.34 -6.07 -16.31
C SER A 59 2.31 -6.27 -15.13
N GLU A 60 3.57 -6.59 -15.41
CA GLU A 60 4.62 -6.72 -14.38
C GLU A 60 4.80 -5.40 -13.60
N ARG A 61 4.76 -4.26 -14.30
CA ARG A 61 4.83 -2.93 -13.67
C ARG A 61 3.67 -2.71 -12.71
N LEU A 62 2.44 -2.97 -13.15
CA LEU A 62 1.22 -2.79 -12.34
C LEU A 62 1.16 -3.78 -11.17
N GLU A 63 1.62 -5.02 -11.35
CA GLU A 63 1.74 -6.00 -10.27
C GLU A 63 2.72 -5.52 -9.20
N GLY A 64 3.87 -4.97 -9.59
CA GLY A 64 4.83 -4.37 -8.67
C GLY A 64 4.25 -3.19 -7.88
N GLU A 65 3.50 -2.29 -8.54
CA GLU A 65 2.81 -1.19 -7.85
C GLU A 65 1.75 -1.69 -6.86
N LEU A 66 1.02 -2.74 -7.25
CA LEU A 66 -0.01 -3.34 -6.43
C LEU A 66 0.56 -4.02 -5.18
N ASP A 67 1.70 -4.70 -5.30
CA ASP A 67 2.37 -5.30 -4.15
C ASP A 67 2.95 -4.26 -3.19
N MET A 68 3.55 -3.18 -3.73
CA MET A 68 3.98 -2.03 -2.92
C MET A 68 2.81 -1.39 -2.15
N LEU A 69 1.65 -1.23 -2.81
CA LEU A 69 0.45 -0.68 -2.18
C LEU A 69 -0.12 -1.61 -1.11
N LYS A 70 -0.10 -2.92 -1.33
CA LYS A 70 -0.51 -3.92 -0.33
C LYS A 70 0.39 -3.90 0.90
N GLU A 71 1.71 -3.83 0.71
CA GLU A 71 2.65 -3.72 1.82
C GLU A 71 2.38 -2.44 2.61
N ARG A 72 2.19 -1.31 1.91
CA ARG A 72 1.88 -0.04 2.58
C ARG A 72 0.55 -0.08 3.32
N LEU A 73 -0.46 -0.75 2.77
CA LEU A 73 -1.74 -0.96 3.44
C LEU A 73 -1.54 -1.81 4.69
N ALA A 74 -0.81 -2.91 4.61
CA ALA A 74 -0.52 -3.78 5.75
C ALA A 74 0.21 -3.03 6.88
N ASP A 75 1.19 -2.18 6.53
CA ASP A 75 1.87 -1.31 7.49
C ASP A 75 0.90 -0.36 8.21
N LEU A 76 -0.01 0.27 7.45
CA LEU A 76 -0.99 1.21 8.00
C LEU A 76 -2.05 0.49 8.84
N GLU A 77 -2.49 -0.70 8.43
CA GLU A 77 -3.41 -1.53 9.20
C GLU A 77 -2.75 -2.01 10.51
N ALA A 78 -1.46 -2.35 10.47
CA ALA A 78 -0.69 -2.73 11.66
C ALA A 78 -0.49 -1.55 12.63
N GLN A 79 -0.32 -0.33 12.11
CA GLN A 79 -0.29 0.90 12.91
C GLN A 79 -1.66 1.22 13.54
N GLY A 80 -2.76 0.77 12.91
CA GLY A 80 -4.11 0.97 13.44
C GLY A 80 -4.54 2.44 13.48
N VAL A 81 -5.67 2.72 14.16
CA VAL A 81 -6.28 4.07 14.22
C VAL A 81 -5.49 5.02 15.11
N GLU A 82 -4.72 4.49 16.05
CA GLU A 82 -3.96 5.29 17.02
C GLU A 82 -2.65 5.83 16.46
N GLY A 83 -2.21 5.33 15.29
CA GLY A 83 -0.96 5.71 14.63
C GLY A 83 0.23 4.89 15.13
N ASP A 84 1.43 5.33 14.77
CA ASP A 84 2.66 4.64 15.15
C ASP A 84 2.81 4.49 16.68
N GLU A 85 3.51 3.44 17.11
CA GLU A 85 3.71 3.06 18.52
C GLU A 85 4.26 4.22 19.36
N GLN A 86 5.10 5.07 18.77
CA GLN A 86 5.61 6.26 19.43
C GLN A 86 4.49 7.28 19.72
N THR A 87 3.62 7.54 18.74
CA THR A 87 2.47 8.44 18.92
C THR A 87 1.49 7.90 19.96
N ARG A 88 1.29 6.57 20.00
CA ARG A 88 0.46 5.95 21.05
C ARG A 88 1.05 6.19 22.44
N ARG A 89 2.35 5.97 22.63
CA ARG A 89 3.03 6.19 23.93
C ARG A 89 3.01 7.64 24.38
N GLU A 90 3.16 8.59 23.46
CA GLU A 90 3.05 10.01 23.75
C GLU A 90 1.63 10.37 24.24
N ARG A 91 0.59 9.87 23.57
CA ARG A 91 -0.81 10.05 24.01
C ARG A 91 -1.09 9.40 25.36
N GLU A 92 -0.63 8.17 25.58
CA GLU A 92 -0.78 7.48 26.86
C GLU A 92 -0.10 8.26 28.01
N ALA A 93 1.08 8.83 27.75
CA ALA A 93 1.79 9.67 28.71
C ALA A 93 1.03 10.98 28.99
N ASP A 94 0.52 11.64 27.96
CA ASP A 94 -0.28 12.85 28.09
C ASP A 94 -1.60 12.59 28.84
N ASP A 95 -2.27 11.48 28.55
CA ASP A 95 -3.50 11.05 29.24
C ASP A 95 -3.23 10.76 30.72
N ALA A 96 -2.10 10.12 31.04
CA ALA A 96 -1.70 9.88 32.43
C ALA A 96 -1.42 11.19 33.18
N ILE A 97 -0.78 12.18 32.53
CA ILE A 97 -0.56 13.51 33.10
C ILE A 97 -1.92 14.21 33.30
N LEU A 98 -2.79 14.17 32.31
CA LEU A 98 -4.10 14.80 32.35
C LEU A 98 -4.99 14.20 33.44
N LEU A 99 -4.94 12.88 33.64
CA LEU A 99 -5.62 12.20 34.74
C LEU A 99 -5.07 12.62 36.10
N ARG A 100 -3.74 12.70 36.26
CA ARG A 100 -3.12 13.19 37.50
C ARG A 100 -3.54 14.63 37.80
N LEU A 101 -3.56 15.51 36.80
CA LEU A 101 -4.03 16.89 36.93
C LEU A 101 -5.52 16.96 37.33
N LYS A 102 -6.38 16.11 36.72
CA LYS A 102 -7.78 15.99 37.11
C LYS A 102 -7.94 15.53 38.56
N ILE A 103 -7.13 14.58 39.03
CA ILE A 103 -7.14 14.14 40.43
C ILE A 103 -6.75 15.28 41.37
N TYR A 104 -5.69 16.03 41.07
CA TYR A 104 -5.29 17.19 41.89
C TYR A 104 -6.38 18.26 41.96
N ARG A 105 -7.04 18.55 40.84
CA ARG A 105 -8.17 19.49 40.81
C ARG A 105 -9.37 18.96 41.59
N ALA A 106 -9.66 17.66 41.51
CA ALA A 106 -10.73 17.02 42.30
C ALA A 106 -10.44 17.02 43.80
N LEU A 107 -9.17 16.97 44.20
CA LEU A 107 -8.72 17.18 45.58
C LEU A 107 -8.82 18.66 46.04
N GLY A 108 -9.24 19.57 45.15
CA GLY A 108 -9.41 20.98 45.46
C GLY A 108 -8.16 21.83 45.32
N ILE A 109 -7.08 21.29 44.72
CA ILE A 109 -5.85 22.03 44.42
C ILE A 109 -5.95 22.61 43.02
N ASP A 110 -6.02 23.93 42.92
CA ASP A 110 -5.99 24.68 41.67
C ASP A 110 -4.70 25.50 41.58
N ILE A 111 -4.20 25.74 40.37
CA ILE A 111 -2.95 26.49 40.16
C ILE A 111 -3.27 27.61 39.18
N GLU A 112 -3.03 28.85 39.60
CA GLU A 112 -3.21 30.03 38.76
C GLU A 112 -1.90 30.37 38.06
N ALA A 113 -1.97 30.59 36.74
CA ALA A 113 -0.89 31.19 35.97
C ALA A 113 -0.95 32.71 36.08
N ASP A 114 0.20 33.34 36.25
CA ASP A 114 0.37 34.79 36.17
C ASP A 114 0.27 35.28 34.71
N GLU A 115 0.19 36.60 34.48
CA GLU A 115 0.09 37.22 33.14
C GLU A 115 1.26 36.83 32.21
N ALA A 116 2.41 36.46 32.78
CA ALA A 116 3.59 35.98 32.08
C ALA A 116 3.62 34.45 31.84
N GLY A 117 2.57 33.72 32.23
CA GLY A 117 2.47 32.26 32.08
C GLY A 117 3.21 31.45 33.15
N ASN A 118 3.73 32.09 34.20
CA ASN A 118 4.41 31.42 35.30
C ASN A 118 3.41 30.96 36.38
N PHE A 119 3.55 29.72 36.85
CA PHE A 119 2.70 29.15 37.90
C PHE A 119 3.22 29.49 39.30
N THR A 120 2.89 30.69 39.79
CA THR A 120 3.38 31.22 41.07
C THR A 120 2.37 31.17 42.20
N LYS A 121 1.11 30.79 41.93
CA LYS A 121 0.05 30.74 42.94
C LYS A 121 -0.75 29.44 42.86
N ALA A 122 -0.96 28.81 44.01
CA ALA A 122 -1.83 27.65 44.18
C ALA A 122 -2.98 27.99 45.13
N VAL A 123 -4.20 27.56 44.80
CA VAL A 123 -5.41 27.74 45.59
C VAL A 123 -5.91 26.37 46.03
N ILE A 124 -5.96 26.13 47.34
CA ILE A 124 -6.39 24.87 47.93
C ILE A 124 -7.75 25.08 48.58
N ARG A 125 -8.77 24.37 48.10
CA ARG A 125 -10.14 24.45 48.60
C ARG A 125 -10.48 23.18 49.36
N ASN A 126 -10.68 23.29 50.67
CA ASN A 126 -11.09 22.16 51.49
C ASN A 126 -12.63 22.10 51.51
N SER A 127 -13.20 21.18 50.71
CA SER A 127 -14.65 21.01 50.58
C SER A 127 -15.35 20.52 51.86
N ARG A 128 -14.61 19.94 52.82
CA ARG A 128 -15.18 19.43 54.08
C ARG A 128 -15.36 20.54 55.12
N LYS A 129 -14.46 21.53 55.14
CA LYS A 129 -14.51 22.67 56.07
C LYS A 129 -15.09 23.95 55.46
N GLY A 130 -15.03 24.09 54.14
CA GLY A 130 -15.42 25.32 53.44
C GLY A 130 -14.32 26.37 53.39
N ASP A 131 -13.08 26.04 53.78
CA ASP A 131 -11.95 26.96 53.81
C ASP A 131 -11.17 26.97 52.49
N VAL A 132 -10.66 28.14 52.10
CA VAL A 132 -9.84 28.35 50.91
C VAL A 132 -8.49 28.96 51.29
N HIS A 133 -7.41 28.24 50.99
CA HIS A 133 -6.04 28.68 51.23
C HIS A 133 -5.37 29.07 49.91
N VAL A 134 -4.96 30.33 49.80
CA VAL A 134 -4.17 30.83 48.66
C VAL A 134 -2.70 30.84 49.06
N VAL A 135 -1.86 30.11 48.33
CA VAL A 135 -0.43 29.96 48.59
C VAL A 135 0.36 30.49 47.40
N ASN A 136 1.24 31.47 47.65
CA ASN A 136 2.22 31.92 46.67
C ASN A 136 3.47 31.04 46.76
N LEU A 137 3.84 30.42 45.66
CA LEU A 137 5.00 29.56 45.50
C LEU A 137 6.26 30.42 45.29
N ASP A 138 7.02 30.63 46.37
CA ASP A 138 8.35 31.27 46.34
C ASP A 138 9.45 30.18 46.27
N PRO A 139 10.42 30.28 45.34
CA PRO A 139 11.59 29.39 45.24
C PRO A 139 12.44 29.29 46.51
N LYS A 140 12.31 30.22 47.46
CA LYS A 140 13.05 30.23 48.73
C LYS A 140 12.70 29.07 49.66
N PHE A 141 11.51 28.50 49.53
CA PHE A 141 11.08 27.38 50.37
C PHE A 141 11.30 26.05 49.65
N SER A 142 11.64 25.01 50.41
CA SER A 142 11.86 23.69 49.85
C SER A 142 10.56 23.06 49.35
N ARG A 143 10.66 22.19 48.33
CA ARG A 143 9.52 21.41 47.84
C ARG A 143 8.86 20.59 48.96
N PHE A 144 9.67 20.10 49.91
CA PHE A 144 9.19 19.35 51.06
C PHE A 144 8.30 20.19 51.99
N PHE A 145 8.64 21.46 52.19
CA PHE A 145 7.82 22.38 52.99
C PHE A 145 6.43 22.57 52.38
N TYR A 146 6.35 22.86 51.07
CA TYR A 146 5.07 23.03 50.38
C TYR A 146 4.23 21.76 50.35
N SER A 147 4.84 20.60 50.10
CA SER A 147 4.11 19.33 50.13
C SER A 147 3.44 19.09 51.49
N ASN A 148 4.17 19.26 52.59
CA ASN A 148 3.61 19.07 53.93
C ASN A 148 2.52 20.10 54.25
N TYR A 149 2.67 21.34 53.80
CA TYR A 149 1.68 22.40 53.97
C TYR A 149 0.39 22.11 53.17
N PHE A 150 0.50 21.59 51.95
CA PHE A 150 -0.66 21.21 51.14
C PHE A 150 -1.40 20.03 51.77
N TRP A 151 -0.69 19.02 52.25
CA TRP A 151 -1.31 17.87 52.91
C TRP A 151 -1.96 18.25 54.25
N SER A 152 -1.36 19.12 55.05
CA SER A 152 -1.92 19.55 56.33
C SER A 152 -3.21 20.39 56.16
N THR A 153 -3.25 21.25 55.14
CA THR A 153 -4.45 22.05 54.80
C THR A 153 -5.60 21.22 54.22
N LEU A 154 -5.29 20.03 53.67
CA LEU A 154 -6.29 19.07 53.19
C LEU A 154 -6.81 18.11 54.27
N GLN A 155 -5.97 17.74 55.25
CA GLN A 155 -6.32 16.78 56.32
C GLN A 155 -6.98 17.41 57.54
N GLY A 156 -6.70 18.69 57.80
CA GLY A 156 -7.29 19.44 58.90
C GLY A 156 -8.77 19.63 58.67
#